data_AF-A0A653SCA2-F1
#
_entry.id   AF-A0A653SCA2-F1
#
_cell.length_a   1.000
_cell.length_b   1.000
_cell.length_c   1.000
_cell.angle_alpha   90.00
_cell.angle_beta   90.00
_cell.angle_gamma   90.00
#
_symmetry.space_group_name_H-M   'P 1'
#
loop_
_entity.id
_entity.type
_entity.pdbx_description
1 polymer ?
#
loop_
_entity_poly.entity_id
_entity_poly.type
_entity_poly.pdbx_seq_one_letter_code
_entity_poly.pdbx_strand_id
1 'polypeptide(L)'
;MSSALLPQRRRALVLGTLVVLLHWLALNWLTSGTLGIALPARDGDSAVSMALLPALPSAAPAPEPVPPPKPQMVQPPLPDFAPLPTIAIAHDTVGEPAQPGPPAPATKPPVEPAPAPPQLAAAEAPSPPAPGEAPIVHTIRRYKVDVPPPADLTYDLARTDADGTKWTGQALLSWKPDQGGYQMRIEMGIKIVFARVNLLVLTSEGHLGNTGLAPVKMTEKRRGRSLTATHFDWPGNKVTFSASQNNYALLPGAQDKATVPLQLAAIARGDQSQLSGDIDMFVGEDRWGSVYTFNVVGPEEIDTPLGRLQTVRVARPPKQGSYKTRLDIWLSPAHGWLPVQIRSSEANGAVTTQTVNKIAMTQPGI
;
A
#
# COMPACT_ATOMS: atom_id res chain seq x y z
N MET A 1 -46.61 -44.01 16.70
CA MET A 1 -45.79 -43.07 17.51
C MET A 1 -45.61 -41.77 16.72
N SER A 2 -46.58 -40.86 16.76
CA SER A 2 -46.53 -39.58 16.03
C SER A 2 -47.24 -38.50 16.83
N SER A 3 -46.58 -37.89 17.81
CA SER A 3 -47.21 -36.86 18.66
C SER A 3 -46.29 -35.74 19.13
N ALA A 4 -45.01 -35.70 18.70
CA ALA A 4 -44.03 -34.73 19.21
C ALA A 4 -43.77 -33.51 18.29
N LEU A 5 -44.22 -33.52 17.03
CA LEU A 5 -43.85 -32.50 16.03
C LEU A 5 -44.74 -31.23 16.03
N LEU A 6 -46.00 -31.34 16.48
CA LEU A 6 -46.93 -30.19 16.54
C LEU A 6 -46.53 -29.07 17.55
N PRO A 7 -46.06 -29.36 18.79
CA PRO A 7 -45.72 -28.30 19.74
C PRO A 7 -44.47 -27.50 19.31
N GLN A 8 -43.54 -28.13 18.58
CA GLN A 8 -42.31 -27.48 18.14
C GLN A 8 -42.55 -26.50 16.98
N ARG A 9 -43.45 -26.85 16.05
CA ARG A 9 -43.88 -25.94 14.97
C ARG A 9 -44.67 -24.74 15.51
N ARG A 10 -45.52 -24.94 16.52
CA ARG A 10 -46.22 -23.85 17.21
C ARG A 10 -45.25 -22.91 17.94
N ARG A 11 -44.23 -23.46 18.62
CA ARG A 11 -43.17 -22.65 19.25
C ARG A 11 -42.36 -21.84 18.24
N ALA A 12 -42.00 -22.44 17.10
CA ALA A 12 -41.28 -21.73 16.04
C ALA A 12 -42.11 -20.61 15.40
N LEU A 13 -43.42 -20.84 15.18
CA LEU A 13 -44.33 -19.80 14.70
C LEU A 13 -44.47 -18.65 15.71
N VAL A 14 -44.64 -18.96 17.00
CA VAL A 14 -44.73 -17.95 18.07
C VAL A 14 -43.44 -17.14 18.21
N LEU A 15 -42.27 -17.80 18.10
CA LEU A 15 -40.99 -17.08 18.12
C LEU A 15 -40.84 -16.19 16.89
N GLY A 16 -41.20 -16.69 15.71
CA GLY A 16 -41.15 -15.93 14.46
C GLY A 16 -42.04 -14.70 14.48
N THR A 17 -43.29 -14.83 14.95
CA THR A 17 -44.20 -13.70 15.09
C THR A 17 -43.70 -12.69 16.13
N LEU A 18 -43.11 -13.16 17.24
CA LEU A 18 -42.55 -12.29 18.26
C LEU A 18 -41.35 -11.49 17.75
N VAL A 19 -40.45 -12.10 16.97
CA VAL A 19 -39.32 -11.40 16.35
C VAL A 19 -39.79 -10.35 15.35
N VAL A 20 -40.79 -10.66 14.53
CA VAL A 20 -41.36 -9.69 13.56
C VAL A 20 -42.04 -8.53 14.30
N LEU A 21 -42.80 -8.80 15.36
CA LEU A 21 -43.45 -7.77 16.16
C LEU A 21 -42.42 -6.83 16.82
N LEU A 22 -41.31 -7.39 17.30
CA LEU A 22 -40.24 -6.64 17.95
C LEU A 22 -39.48 -5.74 16.95
N HIS A 23 -39.25 -6.22 15.72
CA HIS A 23 -38.70 -5.39 14.64
C HIS A 23 -39.67 -4.27 14.25
N TRP A 24 -40.97 -4.58 14.14
CA TRP A 24 -41.99 -3.59 13.80
C TRP A 24 -42.08 -2.48 14.87
N LEU A 25 -42.04 -2.84 16.16
CA LEU A 25 -41.98 -1.89 17.27
C LEU A 25 -40.71 -1.03 17.26
N ALA A 26 -39.54 -1.62 16.97
CA ALA A 26 -38.27 -0.89 16.90
C ALA A 26 -38.26 0.11 15.73
N LEU A 27 -38.76 -0.30 14.56
CA LEU A 27 -38.94 0.57 13.40
C LEU A 27 -39.93 1.69 13.69
N ASN A 28 -41.07 1.36 14.29
CA ASN A 28 -42.07 2.36 14.65
C ASN A 28 -41.54 3.34 15.71
N TRP A 29 -40.74 2.88 16.67
CA TRP A 29 -40.08 3.74 17.66
C TRP A 29 -39.05 4.68 17.01
N LEU A 30 -38.27 4.18 16.05
CA LEU A 30 -37.30 4.98 15.31
C LEU A 30 -37.97 6.02 14.40
N THR A 31 -39.15 5.70 13.84
CA THR A 31 -39.90 6.62 12.97
C THR A 31 -40.85 7.55 13.73
N SER A 32 -41.24 7.21 14.97
CA SER A 32 -42.17 8.02 15.80
C SER A 32 -41.48 9.16 16.57
N GLY A 33 -40.21 9.44 16.31
CA GLY A 33 -39.64 10.79 16.49
C GLY A 33 -39.67 11.36 17.91
N THR A 34 -39.13 10.65 18.91
CA THR A 34 -38.87 11.22 20.26
C THR A 34 -37.39 11.25 20.62
N LEU A 35 -36.53 11.59 19.67
CA LEU A 35 -35.17 12.08 19.92
C LEU A 35 -34.85 13.14 18.86
N GLY A 36 -35.17 14.39 19.19
CA GLY A 36 -34.76 15.54 18.40
C GLY A 36 -33.24 15.65 18.38
N ILE A 37 -32.62 15.18 17.32
CA ILE A 37 -31.28 15.64 16.92
C ILE A 37 -31.53 16.75 15.90
N ALA A 38 -31.41 17.99 16.38
CA ALA A 38 -31.50 19.18 15.53
C ALA A 38 -30.37 19.14 14.48
N LEU A 39 -30.75 18.96 13.22
CA LEU A 39 -29.90 19.27 12.09
C LEU A 39 -29.94 20.80 11.90
N PRO A 40 -28.80 21.49 11.72
CA PRO A 40 -28.81 22.92 11.47
C PRO A 40 -29.58 23.21 10.18
N ALA A 41 -30.61 24.05 10.31
CA ALA A 41 -31.41 24.55 9.20
C ALA A 41 -30.51 25.26 8.19
N ARG A 42 -30.67 24.91 6.91
CA ARG A 42 -30.32 25.78 5.80
C ARG A 42 -31.51 26.70 5.59
N ASP A 43 -31.42 27.92 6.13
CA ASP A 43 -32.30 29.00 5.71
C ASP A 43 -32.07 29.29 4.23
N GLY A 44 -33.16 29.30 3.45
CA GLY A 44 -33.11 29.76 2.06
C GLY A 44 -34.06 29.10 1.06
N ASP A 45 -35.21 28.56 1.46
CA ASP A 45 -36.29 28.26 0.51
C ASP A 45 -37.03 29.56 0.15
N SER A 46 -36.56 30.26 -0.89
CA SER A 46 -37.41 31.15 -1.67
C SER A 46 -38.28 30.30 -2.58
N ALA A 47 -39.56 30.16 -2.20
CA ALA A 47 -40.59 29.63 -3.09
C ALA A 47 -40.75 30.56 -4.31
N VAL A 48 -40.44 30.04 -5.50
CA VAL A 48 -40.79 30.69 -6.77
C VAL A 48 -41.94 29.92 -7.41
N SER A 49 -43.13 30.54 -7.40
CA SER A 49 -44.27 30.11 -8.21
C SER A 49 -43.95 30.30 -9.69
N MET A 50 -43.95 29.20 -10.46
CA MET A 50 -43.96 29.27 -11.92
C MET A 50 -45.41 29.32 -12.42
N ALA A 51 -45.83 30.49 -12.90
CA ALA A 51 -46.97 30.63 -13.77
C ALA A 51 -46.52 30.33 -15.21
N LEU A 52 -47.17 29.39 -15.88
CA LEU A 52 -46.86 28.95 -17.24
C LEU A 52 -47.43 29.98 -18.24
N LEU A 53 -46.56 30.71 -18.94
CA LEU A 53 -46.91 31.56 -20.08
C LEU A 53 -46.77 30.74 -21.40
N PRO A 54 -47.65 30.96 -22.41
CA PRO A 54 -47.61 30.22 -23.66
C PRO A 54 -46.39 30.61 -24.53
N ALA A 55 -45.86 29.63 -25.26
CA ALA A 55 -44.67 29.75 -26.09
C ALA A 55 -44.90 30.65 -27.32
N LEU A 56 -43.99 31.60 -27.54
CA LEU A 56 -43.87 32.40 -28.77
C LEU A 56 -42.93 31.69 -29.79
N PRO A 57 -43.11 31.94 -31.10
CA PRO A 57 -42.44 31.17 -32.17
C PRO A 57 -40.94 31.43 -32.29
N SER A 58 -40.23 30.37 -32.70
CA SER A 58 -38.77 30.26 -32.85
C SER A 58 -38.17 31.31 -33.80
N ALA A 59 -37.26 32.13 -33.30
CA ALA A 59 -36.35 32.93 -34.11
C ALA A 59 -35.05 32.14 -34.43
N ALA A 60 -34.51 32.34 -35.62
CA ALA A 60 -33.33 31.68 -36.17
C ALA A 60 -32.03 31.93 -35.36
N PRO A 61 -31.01 31.05 -35.46
CA PRO A 61 -29.82 31.14 -34.60
C PRO A 61 -28.85 32.24 -35.07
N ALA A 62 -28.42 33.06 -34.12
CA ALA A 62 -27.27 33.95 -34.28
C ALA A 62 -25.95 33.16 -34.09
N PRO A 63 -24.85 33.52 -34.78
CA PRO A 63 -23.60 32.78 -34.71
C PRO A 63 -22.89 32.96 -33.35
N GLU A 64 -22.38 31.86 -32.81
CA GLU A 64 -21.61 31.85 -31.55
C GLU A 64 -20.22 32.50 -31.71
N PRO A 65 -19.71 33.18 -30.66
CA PRO A 65 -18.38 33.78 -30.68
C PRO A 65 -17.27 32.73 -30.50
N VAL A 66 -16.23 32.82 -31.33
CA VAL A 66 -15.07 31.93 -31.33
C VAL A 66 -14.27 32.09 -30.02
N PRO A 67 -13.90 30.99 -29.33
CA PRO A 67 -13.10 31.05 -28.11
C PRO A 67 -11.65 31.47 -28.43
N PRO A 68 -10.97 32.21 -27.52
CA PRO A 68 -9.57 32.60 -27.72
C PRO A 68 -8.64 31.37 -27.70
N PRO A 69 -7.50 31.42 -28.39
CA PRO A 69 -6.56 30.30 -28.45
C PRO A 69 -5.94 30.04 -27.07
N LYS A 70 -5.88 28.74 -26.70
CA LYS A 70 -5.19 28.28 -25.49
C LYS A 70 -3.69 28.65 -25.56
N PRO A 71 -3.09 29.15 -24.46
CA PRO A 71 -1.65 29.40 -24.44
C PRO A 71 -0.88 28.10 -24.67
N GLN A 72 -0.01 28.07 -25.69
CA GLN A 72 0.98 27.02 -25.84
C GLN A 72 2.01 27.19 -24.72
N MET A 73 2.01 26.28 -23.75
CA MET A 73 3.15 26.10 -22.87
C MET A 73 4.31 25.57 -23.71
N VAL A 74 5.25 26.45 -24.04
CA VAL A 74 6.56 26.05 -24.52
C VAL A 74 7.21 25.26 -23.38
N GLN A 75 7.38 23.95 -23.55
CA GLN A 75 8.21 23.14 -22.66
C GLN A 75 9.63 23.73 -22.68
N PRO A 76 10.20 24.11 -21.53
CA PRO A 76 11.63 24.36 -21.46
C PRO A 76 12.36 23.06 -21.80
N PRO A 77 13.47 23.10 -22.56
CA PRO A 77 14.28 21.91 -22.79
C PRO A 77 14.76 21.35 -21.44
N LEU A 78 14.58 20.04 -21.26
CA LEU A 78 15.12 19.31 -20.11
C LEU A 78 16.63 19.52 -20.02
N PRO A 79 17.19 19.86 -18.84
CA PRO A 79 18.63 19.88 -18.67
C PRO A 79 19.19 18.47 -18.80
N ASP A 80 20.23 18.33 -19.63
CA ASP A 80 20.99 17.10 -19.80
C ASP A 80 21.79 16.84 -18.52
N PHE A 81 21.35 15.88 -17.70
CA PHE A 81 22.05 15.52 -16.48
C PHE A 81 23.23 14.62 -16.83
N ALA A 82 24.43 15.21 -16.82
CA ALA A 82 25.68 14.45 -16.81
C ALA A 82 25.67 13.44 -15.64
N PRO A 83 26.21 12.22 -15.84
CA PRO A 83 26.22 11.19 -14.80
C PRO A 83 27.02 11.68 -13.59
N LEU A 84 26.35 11.80 -12.44
CA LEU A 84 27.02 12.07 -11.17
C LEU A 84 27.87 10.87 -10.75
N PRO A 85 29.07 11.12 -10.19
CA PRO A 85 29.95 10.05 -9.73
C PRO A 85 29.31 9.24 -8.60
N THR A 86 29.53 7.93 -8.62
CA THR A 86 29.18 7.01 -7.53
C THR A 86 29.80 7.48 -6.23
N ILE A 87 28.99 7.97 -5.30
CA ILE A 87 29.41 8.21 -3.92
C ILE A 87 29.17 6.92 -3.14
N ALA A 88 30.25 6.33 -2.62
CA ALA A 88 30.18 5.28 -1.62
C ALA A 88 29.73 5.92 -0.29
N ILE A 89 28.55 5.54 0.20
CA ILE A 89 28.09 5.97 1.53
C ILE A 89 28.70 5.01 2.56
N ALA A 90 29.68 5.50 3.30
CA ALA A 90 30.07 4.89 4.58
C ALA A 90 28.95 5.15 5.59
N HIS A 91 28.47 4.10 6.25
CA HIS A 91 27.51 4.23 7.34
C HIS A 91 28.22 4.84 8.53
N ASP A 92 27.79 6.03 8.95
CA ASP A 92 28.22 6.60 10.23
C ASP A 92 27.26 6.17 11.33
N THR A 93 27.89 5.77 12.42
CA THR A 93 27.39 5.13 13.63
C THR A 93 26.32 5.98 14.34
N VAL A 94 25.23 5.34 14.79
CA VAL A 94 24.33 5.93 15.79
C VAL A 94 25.09 6.02 17.11
N GLY A 95 25.57 7.22 17.44
CA GLY A 95 26.10 7.58 18.75
C GLY A 95 25.07 8.34 19.57
N GLU A 96 24.78 7.83 20.76
CA GLU A 96 24.05 8.50 21.85
C GLU A 96 24.66 9.89 22.14
N PRO A 97 23.89 10.94 22.51
CA PRO A 97 24.43 12.30 22.65
C PRO A 97 25.36 12.44 23.85
N ALA A 98 26.65 12.73 23.60
CA ALA A 98 27.62 13.09 24.61
C ALA A 98 27.67 14.61 24.83
N GLN A 99 27.69 14.99 26.12
CA GLN A 99 27.73 16.34 26.66
C GLN A 99 29.09 17.02 26.40
N PRO A 100 29.18 18.37 26.26
CA PRO A 100 30.42 19.06 25.90
C PRO A 100 31.49 19.04 27.01
N GLY A 101 32.75 18.89 26.58
CA GLY A 101 33.93 18.66 27.41
C GLY A 101 34.55 19.88 28.13
N PRO A 102 35.69 19.67 28.84
CA PRO A 102 36.23 20.53 29.89
C PRO A 102 37.39 21.44 29.43
N PRO A 103 37.89 22.35 30.29
CA PRO A 103 39.24 22.88 30.18
C PRO A 103 40.20 22.35 31.28
N ALA A 104 41.43 22.05 30.85
CA ALA A 104 42.65 21.79 31.64
C ALA A 104 43.23 23.12 32.21
N PRO A 105 44.40 23.21 32.92
CA PRO A 105 45.50 22.23 33.12
C PRO A 105 46.25 22.25 34.50
N ALA A 106 47.22 21.34 34.71
CA ALA A 106 48.66 21.64 34.95
C ALA A 106 49.47 20.63 35.82
N THR A 107 50.72 20.37 35.36
CA THR A 107 52.01 20.11 36.08
C THR A 107 52.42 18.71 36.63
N LYS A 108 53.28 18.02 35.85
CA LYS A 108 54.65 17.41 36.03
C LYS A 108 55.15 16.70 37.33
N PRO A 109 56.18 15.78 37.20
CA PRO A 109 56.42 14.52 37.98
C PRO A 109 57.64 14.61 38.95
N PRO A 110 58.14 13.54 39.66
CA PRO A 110 59.10 12.53 39.10
C PRO A 110 59.30 11.11 39.82
N VAL A 111 59.83 10.13 39.05
CA VAL A 111 60.88 9.09 39.33
C VAL A 111 60.62 7.71 40.04
N GLU A 112 61.15 6.68 39.37
CA GLU A 112 61.47 5.22 39.55
C GLU A 112 62.04 4.68 40.92
N PRO A 113 62.36 3.35 41.12
CA PRO A 113 62.38 2.17 40.21
C PRO A 113 61.81 0.82 40.77
N ALA A 114 61.78 -0.20 39.89
CA ALA A 114 61.32 -1.60 40.07
C ALA A 114 62.21 -2.50 40.98
N PRO A 115 61.73 -3.72 41.33
CA PRO A 115 62.26 -4.91 40.63
C PRO A 115 61.28 -6.06 40.30
N ALA A 116 61.66 -6.76 39.22
CA ALA A 116 61.38 -8.08 38.63
C ALA A 116 60.22 -9.01 39.11
N PRO A 117 59.47 -9.63 38.15
CA PRO A 117 58.44 -10.65 38.41
C PRO A 117 58.93 -12.10 38.30
N PRO A 118 58.26 -13.09 38.93
CA PRO A 118 58.32 -14.49 38.51
C PRO A 118 57.30 -14.79 37.39
N GLN A 119 57.80 -15.33 36.28
CA GLN A 119 57.08 -16.13 35.27
C GLN A 119 56.60 -17.47 35.91
N LEU A 120 55.54 -18.19 35.52
CA LEU A 120 54.76 -18.34 34.28
C LEU A 120 53.45 -19.05 34.66
N ALA A 121 52.31 -18.60 34.15
CA ALA A 121 51.16 -19.46 33.85
C ALA A 121 50.56 -18.97 32.53
N ALA A 122 50.49 -19.87 31.55
CA ALA A 122 50.10 -19.59 30.18
C ALA A 122 48.68 -19.01 30.11
N ALA A 123 48.56 -17.77 29.63
CA ALA A 123 47.30 -17.19 29.20
C ALA A 123 47.17 -17.41 27.70
N GLU A 124 46.11 -18.11 27.32
CA GLU A 124 45.66 -18.35 25.97
C GLU A 124 45.49 -17.02 25.22
N ALA A 125 46.07 -16.90 24.02
CA ALA A 125 45.93 -15.71 23.20
C ALA A 125 44.47 -15.55 22.75
N PRO A 126 43.89 -14.34 22.79
CA PRO A 126 42.54 -14.12 22.26
C PRO A 126 42.53 -14.40 20.76
N SER A 127 41.60 -15.24 20.33
CA SER A 127 41.36 -15.49 18.90
C SER A 127 40.95 -14.19 18.20
N PRO A 128 41.36 -13.97 16.93
CA PRO A 128 40.92 -12.82 16.16
C PRO A 128 39.38 -12.83 16.04
N PRO A 129 38.71 -11.66 16.13
CA PRO A 129 37.29 -11.60 15.86
C PRO A 129 37.02 -12.11 14.44
N ALA A 130 36.01 -12.97 14.31
CA ALA A 130 35.54 -13.45 13.02
C ALA A 130 35.24 -12.24 12.11
N PRO A 131 35.54 -12.32 10.79
CA PRO A 131 35.22 -11.25 9.87
C PRO A 131 33.74 -10.89 10.00
N GLY A 132 33.47 -9.62 10.34
CA GLY A 132 32.12 -9.09 10.33
C GLY A 132 31.48 -9.35 8.97
N GLU A 133 30.19 -9.71 9.00
CA GLU A 133 29.37 -9.91 7.82
C GLU A 133 29.61 -8.78 6.82
N ALA A 134 30.02 -9.13 5.60
CA ALA A 134 30.34 -8.16 4.57
C ALA A 134 29.14 -7.18 4.40
N PRO A 135 29.38 -5.87 4.27
CA PRO A 135 28.29 -4.92 4.08
C PRO A 135 27.47 -5.35 2.88
N ILE A 136 26.17 -5.54 3.07
CA ILE A 136 25.23 -5.80 1.98
C ILE A 136 25.20 -4.53 1.13
N VAL A 137 26.01 -4.52 0.07
CA VAL A 137 25.93 -3.48 -0.95
C VAL A 137 24.64 -3.75 -1.71
N HIS A 138 23.56 -3.06 -1.31
CA HIS A 138 22.32 -3.04 -2.09
C HIS A 138 22.59 -2.24 -3.38
N THR A 139 23.21 -2.86 -4.38
CA THR A 139 23.17 -2.33 -5.73
C THR A 139 21.74 -2.47 -6.22
N ILE A 140 20.95 -1.40 -6.13
CA ILE A 140 19.59 -1.39 -6.68
C ILE A 140 19.73 -1.57 -8.19
N ARG A 141 19.48 -2.80 -8.65
CA ARG A 141 19.43 -3.16 -10.07
C ARG A 141 18.42 -2.26 -10.75
N ARG A 142 18.81 -1.60 -11.85
CA ARG A 142 17.85 -0.88 -12.71
C ARG A 142 17.11 -1.88 -13.56
N TYR A 143 15.79 -1.73 -13.62
CA TYR A 143 14.90 -2.57 -14.42
C TYR A 143 14.37 -1.81 -15.62
N LYS A 144 14.31 -2.48 -16.77
CA LYS A 144 13.42 -2.07 -17.86
C LYS A 144 11.99 -2.29 -17.41
N VAL A 145 11.15 -1.29 -17.61
CA VAL A 145 9.75 -1.31 -17.19
C VAL A 145 8.83 -1.00 -18.37
N ASP A 146 7.67 -1.65 -18.38
CA ASP A 146 6.53 -1.29 -19.23
C ASP A 146 5.27 -1.35 -18.38
N VAL A 147 4.63 -0.20 -18.17
CA VAL A 147 3.55 -0.07 -17.19
C VAL A 147 2.28 -0.76 -17.73
N PRO A 148 1.54 -1.55 -16.91
CA PRO A 148 0.35 -2.24 -17.37
C PRO A 148 -0.76 -1.27 -17.83
N PRO A 149 -1.63 -1.69 -18.77
CA PRO A 149 -2.76 -0.87 -19.21
C PRO A 149 -3.69 -0.54 -18.04
N PRO A 150 -4.46 0.56 -18.12
CA PRO A 150 -5.47 0.91 -17.13
C PRO A 150 -6.42 -0.26 -16.86
N ALA A 151 -6.67 -0.55 -15.58
CA ALA A 151 -7.51 -1.68 -15.21
C ALA A 151 -8.15 -1.51 -13.83
N ASP A 152 -9.39 -2.01 -13.71
CA ASP A 152 -10.04 -2.25 -12.43
C ASP A 152 -10.09 -3.77 -12.17
N LEU A 153 -9.50 -4.20 -11.05
CA LEU A 153 -9.41 -5.59 -10.63
C LEU A 153 -10.24 -5.81 -9.36
N THR A 154 -11.25 -6.67 -9.46
CA THR A 154 -12.04 -7.12 -8.31
C THR A 154 -11.51 -8.47 -7.86
N TYR A 155 -11.26 -8.62 -6.56
CA TYR A 155 -10.78 -9.86 -5.95
C TYR A 155 -11.81 -10.39 -4.95
N ASP A 156 -11.91 -11.70 -4.89
CA ASP A 156 -12.46 -12.38 -3.72
C ASP A 156 -11.40 -12.42 -2.62
N LEU A 157 -11.78 -11.98 -1.42
CA LEU A 157 -10.90 -11.97 -0.26
C LEU A 157 -11.27 -13.11 0.67
N ALA A 158 -10.29 -13.93 1.02
CA ALA A 158 -10.40 -14.96 2.06
C ALA A 158 -9.34 -14.70 3.12
N ARG A 159 -9.77 -14.53 4.38
CA ARG A 159 -8.88 -14.38 5.53
C ARG A 159 -9.13 -15.48 6.55
N THR A 160 -8.07 -16.06 7.08
CA THR A 160 -8.10 -16.94 8.25
C THR A 160 -7.26 -16.27 9.33
N ASP A 161 -7.87 -15.94 10.47
CA ASP A 161 -7.14 -15.41 11.62
C ASP A 161 -6.36 -16.51 12.35
N ALA A 162 -5.48 -16.10 13.27
CA ALA A 162 -4.64 -17.01 14.04
C ALA A 162 -5.43 -18.04 14.87
N ASP A 163 -6.66 -17.69 15.27
CA ASP A 163 -7.58 -18.57 16.00
C ASP A 163 -8.40 -19.49 15.08
N GLY A 164 -8.17 -19.44 13.76
CA GLY A 164 -8.90 -20.21 12.75
C GLY A 164 -10.19 -19.57 12.27
N THR A 165 -10.57 -18.39 12.78
CA THR A 165 -11.76 -17.66 12.32
C THR A 165 -11.62 -17.30 10.84
N LYS A 166 -12.64 -17.65 10.04
CA LYS A 166 -12.64 -17.41 8.59
C LYS A 166 -13.53 -16.22 8.24
N TRP A 167 -12.98 -15.33 7.42
CA TRP A 167 -13.67 -14.17 6.87
C TRP A 167 -13.64 -14.23 5.34
N THR A 168 -14.74 -13.81 4.74
CA THR A 168 -14.83 -13.60 3.30
C THR A 168 -15.08 -12.12 3.02
N GLY A 169 -14.70 -11.67 1.85
CA GLY A 169 -14.75 -10.26 1.51
C GLY A 169 -14.49 -10.01 0.04
N GLN A 170 -14.26 -8.75 -0.27
CA GLN A 170 -13.84 -8.31 -1.59
C GLN A 170 -12.74 -7.27 -1.46
N ALA A 171 -11.81 -7.29 -2.41
CA ALA A 171 -10.90 -6.20 -2.63
C ALA A 171 -11.09 -5.61 -4.03
N LEU A 172 -10.80 -4.33 -4.19
CA LEU A 172 -10.79 -3.63 -5.47
C LEU A 172 -9.44 -2.94 -5.62
N LEU A 173 -8.77 -3.16 -6.75
CA LEU A 173 -7.60 -2.40 -7.17
C LEU A 173 -7.98 -1.62 -8.42
N SER A 174 -7.95 -0.30 -8.34
CA SER A 174 -8.15 0.60 -9.48
C SER A 174 -6.79 1.18 -9.88
N TRP A 175 -6.43 0.97 -11.14
CA TRP A 175 -5.19 1.43 -11.73
C TRP A 175 -5.47 2.35 -12.91
N LYS A 176 -5.04 3.62 -12.79
CA LYS A 176 -5.29 4.67 -13.77
C LYS A 176 -4.00 5.43 -14.06
N PRO A 177 -3.22 5.03 -15.07
CA PRO A 177 -2.17 5.89 -15.60
C PRO A 177 -2.81 7.06 -16.34
N ASP A 178 -2.23 8.24 -16.20
CA ASP A 178 -2.59 9.45 -16.94
C ASP A 178 -1.38 9.97 -17.75
N GLN A 179 -1.47 11.18 -18.33
CA GLN A 179 -0.35 11.75 -19.09
C GLN A 179 0.81 12.15 -18.16
N GLY A 180 1.75 11.22 -17.97
CA GLY A 180 2.98 11.42 -17.20
C GLY A 180 2.85 11.09 -15.71
N GLY A 181 1.66 10.74 -15.23
CA GLY A 181 1.41 10.34 -13.85
C GLY A 181 0.46 9.16 -13.73
N TYR A 182 0.02 8.93 -12.49
CA TYR A 182 -0.94 7.88 -12.20
C TYR A 182 -1.74 8.16 -10.93
N GLN A 183 -2.90 7.52 -10.86
CA GLN A 183 -3.62 7.28 -9.62
C GLN A 183 -3.87 5.79 -9.43
N MET A 184 -3.65 5.33 -8.21
CA MET A 184 -3.91 3.96 -7.79
C MET A 184 -4.73 3.96 -6.51
N ARG A 185 -5.69 3.05 -6.43
CA ARG A 185 -6.53 2.88 -5.23
C ARG A 185 -6.76 1.41 -4.95
N ILE A 186 -6.53 1.00 -3.70
CA ILE A 186 -6.83 -0.33 -3.21
C ILE A 186 -7.85 -0.19 -2.08
N GLU A 187 -8.98 -0.90 -2.20
CA GLU A 187 -9.97 -1.01 -1.14
C GLU A 187 -10.14 -2.46 -0.74
N MET A 188 -10.17 -2.76 0.56
CA MET A 188 -10.41 -4.10 1.07
C MET A 188 -11.54 -4.06 2.10
N GLY A 189 -12.50 -4.96 1.97
CA GLY A 189 -13.57 -5.10 2.95
C GLY A 189 -14.00 -6.53 3.14
N ILE A 190 -14.48 -6.85 4.34
CA ILE A 190 -15.05 -8.14 4.70
C ILE A 190 -16.58 -8.06 4.73
N LYS A 191 -17.23 -9.19 4.48
CA LYS A 191 -18.68 -9.36 4.66
C LYS A 191 -18.94 -9.82 6.09
N ILE A 192 -19.80 -9.09 6.80
CA ILE A 192 -20.28 -9.45 8.13
C ILE A 192 -21.80 -9.57 8.04
N VAL A 193 -22.29 -10.80 8.15
CA VAL A 193 -23.70 -11.16 7.98
C VAL A 193 -24.24 -10.63 6.65
N PHE A 194 -24.96 -9.50 6.64
CA PHE A 194 -25.56 -8.86 5.47
C PHE A 194 -24.90 -7.51 5.10
N ALA A 195 -23.89 -7.06 5.85
CA ALA A 195 -23.21 -5.79 5.61
C ALA A 195 -21.77 -5.99 5.11
N ARG A 196 -21.31 -5.10 4.24
CA ARG A 196 -19.89 -4.97 3.90
C ARG A 196 -19.25 -3.97 4.84
N VAL A 197 -18.12 -4.37 5.43
CA VAL A 197 -17.31 -3.49 6.25
C VAL A 197 -15.99 -3.23 5.55
N ASN A 198 -15.73 -1.98 5.19
CA ASN A 198 -14.43 -1.55 4.68
C ASN A 198 -13.39 -1.59 5.81
N LEU A 199 -12.28 -2.30 5.58
CA LEU A 199 -11.18 -2.47 6.52
C LEU A 199 -10.01 -1.56 6.18
N LEU A 200 -9.78 -1.31 4.90
CA LEU A 200 -8.59 -0.68 4.40
C LEU A 200 -8.87 0.06 3.10
N VAL A 201 -8.43 1.31 3.03
CA VAL A 201 -8.29 2.07 1.80
C VAL A 201 -6.85 2.53 1.69
N LEU A 202 -6.16 2.15 0.64
CA LEU A 202 -4.87 2.73 0.22
C LEU A 202 -5.10 3.55 -1.04
N THR A 203 -4.45 4.70 -1.13
CA THR A 203 -4.30 5.44 -2.38
C THR A 203 -2.83 5.71 -2.61
N SER A 204 -2.41 5.69 -3.87
CA SER A 204 -1.09 6.17 -4.28
C SER A 204 -1.25 7.04 -5.52
N GLU A 205 -0.51 8.14 -5.57
CA GLU A 205 -0.41 9.03 -6.71
C GLU A 205 1.06 9.39 -6.93
N GLY A 206 1.43 9.62 -8.20
CA GLY A 206 2.78 9.96 -8.55
C GLY A 206 2.99 10.09 -10.05
N HIS A 207 4.25 9.98 -10.45
CA HIS A 207 4.69 10.11 -11.83
C HIS A 207 4.98 8.75 -12.45
N LEU A 208 4.95 8.70 -13.78
CA LEU A 208 5.50 7.60 -14.55
C LEU A 208 6.85 8.06 -15.11
N GLY A 209 7.91 7.30 -14.82
CA GLY A 209 9.26 7.62 -15.26
C GLY A 209 10.02 6.39 -15.77
N ASN A 210 11.31 6.58 -16.05
CA ASN A 210 12.16 5.53 -16.63
C ASN A 210 12.32 4.31 -15.71
N THR A 211 12.06 4.46 -14.40
CA THR A 211 12.07 3.37 -13.42
C THR A 211 10.68 2.77 -13.15
N GLY A 212 9.65 3.17 -13.91
CA GLY A 212 8.26 2.73 -13.72
C GLY A 212 7.46 3.71 -12.88
N LEU A 213 6.78 3.22 -11.86
CA LEU A 213 6.01 4.06 -10.95
C LEU A 213 6.97 4.84 -10.04
N ALA A 214 6.75 6.15 -9.92
CA ALA A 214 7.47 7.05 -9.03
C ALA A 214 6.46 7.72 -8.09
N PRO A 215 6.13 7.10 -6.95
CA PRO A 215 5.15 7.65 -6.01
C PRO A 215 5.55 9.03 -5.52
N VAL A 216 4.56 9.91 -5.32
CA VAL A 216 4.73 11.21 -4.65
C VAL A 216 4.02 11.18 -3.30
N LYS A 217 2.85 10.55 -3.24
CA LYS A 217 2.06 10.43 -2.02
C LYS A 217 1.30 9.12 -1.97
N MET A 218 1.41 8.44 -0.83
CA MET A 218 0.55 7.32 -0.46
C MET A 218 -0.29 7.72 0.75
N THR A 219 -1.57 7.39 0.76
CA THR A 219 -2.41 7.50 1.96
C THR A 219 -2.97 6.15 2.36
N GLU A 220 -3.11 5.93 3.66
CA GLU A 220 -3.74 4.73 4.20
C GLU A 220 -4.78 5.08 5.26
N LYS A 221 -6.01 4.61 5.05
CA LYS A 221 -7.09 4.61 6.02
C LYS A 221 -7.45 3.18 6.41
N ARG A 222 -7.05 2.78 7.62
CA ARG A 222 -7.53 1.55 8.26
C ARG A 222 -8.77 1.83 9.10
N ARG A 223 -9.71 0.88 9.15
CA ARG A 223 -10.86 0.96 10.05
C ARG A 223 -10.39 1.10 11.49
N GLY A 224 -10.96 2.07 12.22
CA GLY A 224 -10.61 2.35 13.61
C GLY A 224 -9.24 3.01 13.82
N ARG A 225 -8.53 3.42 12.75
CA ARG A 225 -7.26 4.16 12.84
C ARG A 225 -7.34 5.50 12.12
N SER A 226 -6.44 6.42 12.50
CA SER A 226 -6.27 7.70 11.80
C SER A 226 -5.78 7.49 10.36
N LEU A 227 -6.12 8.43 9.48
CA LEU A 227 -5.53 8.48 8.14
C LEU A 227 -4.03 8.78 8.27
N THR A 228 -3.21 8.05 7.53
CA THR A 228 -1.75 8.29 7.47
C THR A 228 -1.33 8.59 6.05
N ALA A 229 -0.20 9.29 5.89
CA ALA A 229 0.37 9.62 4.60
C ALA A 229 1.89 9.39 4.58
N THR A 230 2.39 8.93 3.44
CA THR A 230 3.82 8.80 3.13
C THR A 230 4.13 9.68 1.95
N HIS A 231 5.13 10.53 2.07
CA HIS A 231 5.51 11.49 1.04
C HIS A 231 6.89 11.15 0.49
N PHE A 232 6.99 11.20 -0.83
CA PHE A 232 8.21 10.94 -1.59
C PHE A 232 8.61 12.25 -2.27
N ASP A 233 9.50 12.98 -1.62
CA ASP A 233 10.04 14.25 -2.10
C ASP A 233 11.22 13.97 -3.03
N TRP A 234 10.94 13.87 -4.34
CA TRP A 234 11.96 13.62 -5.35
C TRP A 234 12.98 14.77 -5.47
N PRO A 235 12.58 16.06 -5.54
CA PRO A 235 13.54 17.16 -5.51
C PRO A 235 14.38 17.20 -4.23
N GLY A 236 13.77 16.92 -3.07
CA GLY A 236 14.44 16.89 -1.76
C GLY A 236 15.14 15.58 -1.43
N ASN A 237 15.11 14.58 -2.30
CA ASN A 237 15.67 13.24 -2.12
C ASN A 237 15.30 12.56 -0.79
N LYS A 238 14.04 12.68 -0.37
CA LYS A 238 13.61 12.21 0.96
C LYS A 238 12.24 11.54 0.97
N VAL A 239 12.11 10.49 1.78
CA VAL A 239 10.83 9.88 2.14
C VAL A 239 10.47 10.25 3.57
N THR A 240 9.24 10.70 3.81
CA THR A 240 8.73 11.11 5.13
C THR A 240 7.35 10.54 5.42
N PHE A 241 6.98 10.47 6.69
CA PHE A 241 5.74 9.83 7.14
C PHE A 241 4.96 10.76 8.06
N SER A 242 3.64 10.82 7.91
CA SER A 242 2.79 11.63 8.80
C SER A 242 2.59 10.98 10.18
N ALA A 243 2.90 9.69 10.31
CA ALA A 243 2.66 8.89 11.53
C ALA A 243 3.94 8.52 12.30
N SER A 244 5.07 9.14 11.95
CA SER A 244 6.35 9.01 12.66
C SER A 244 7.27 10.21 12.35
N GLN A 245 8.41 10.30 13.04
CA GLN A 245 9.49 11.24 12.72
C GLN A 245 10.58 10.59 11.84
N ASN A 246 10.36 9.35 11.39
CA ASN A 246 11.31 8.66 10.54
C ASN A 246 11.44 9.37 9.21
N ASN A 247 12.62 9.29 8.63
CA ASN A 247 12.85 9.69 7.27
C ASN A 247 13.99 8.89 6.67
N TYR A 248 13.97 8.75 5.35
CA TYR A 248 14.95 7.98 4.61
C TYR A 248 15.36 8.75 3.37
N ALA A 249 16.57 8.49 2.88
CA ALA A 249 16.96 8.93 1.55
C ALA A 249 16.04 8.28 0.52
N LEU A 250 15.56 9.07 -0.44
CA LEU A 250 14.75 8.57 -1.54
C LEU A 250 15.66 7.92 -2.58
N LEU A 251 15.54 6.60 -2.72
CA LEU A 251 16.34 5.83 -3.66
C LEU A 251 15.64 5.71 -5.03
N PRO A 252 16.38 5.67 -6.15
CA PRO A 252 15.79 5.43 -7.46
C PRO A 252 14.93 4.16 -7.47
N GLY A 253 13.72 4.25 -8.03
CA GLY A 253 12.76 3.15 -8.04
C GLY A 253 12.08 2.88 -6.70
N ALA A 254 12.23 3.75 -5.69
CA ALA A 254 11.49 3.67 -4.43
C ALA A 254 9.98 3.60 -4.69
N GLN A 255 9.30 2.74 -3.93
CA GLN A 255 7.88 2.45 -4.06
C GLN A 255 7.15 2.73 -2.74
N ASP A 256 5.83 2.79 -2.80
CA ASP A 256 4.99 2.59 -1.63
C ASP A 256 4.36 1.20 -1.66
N LYS A 257 3.82 0.75 -0.53
CA LYS A 257 3.24 -0.60 -0.44
C LYS A 257 2.04 -0.84 -1.36
N ALA A 258 1.36 0.20 -1.85
CA ALA A 258 0.27 0.04 -2.82
C ALA A 258 0.81 -0.22 -4.23
N THR A 259 1.88 0.47 -4.64
CA THR A 259 2.43 0.36 -6.00
C THR A 259 3.26 -0.89 -6.25
N VAL A 260 3.82 -1.51 -5.19
CA VAL A 260 4.69 -2.70 -5.29
C VAL A 260 4.17 -3.78 -6.26
N PRO A 261 2.91 -4.27 -6.18
CA PRO A 261 2.42 -5.31 -7.09
C PRO A 261 2.42 -4.87 -8.56
N LEU A 262 2.09 -3.60 -8.84
CA LEU A 262 2.12 -3.06 -10.21
C LEU A 262 3.52 -2.74 -10.69
N GLN A 263 4.44 -2.36 -9.80
CA GLN A 263 5.84 -2.17 -10.16
C GLN A 263 6.48 -3.51 -10.55
N LEU A 264 6.18 -4.60 -9.83
CA LEU A 264 6.59 -5.94 -10.23
C LEU A 264 5.99 -6.36 -11.57
N ALA A 265 4.72 -6.04 -11.81
CA ALA A 265 4.09 -6.23 -13.12
C ALA A 265 4.82 -5.44 -14.21
N ALA A 266 5.19 -4.19 -13.94
CA ALA A 266 5.87 -3.34 -14.91
C ALA A 266 7.27 -3.85 -15.26
N ILE A 267 8.02 -4.34 -14.27
CA ILE A 267 9.33 -5.00 -14.46
C ILE A 267 9.16 -6.24 -15.35
N ALA A 268 8.16 -7.08 -15.05
CA ALA A 268 7.90 -8.29 -15.80
C ALA A 268 7.51 -8.02 -17.27
N ARG A 269 6.68 -7.01 -17.52
CA ARG A 269 6.28 -6.57 -18.86
C ARG A 269 7.45 -5.97 -19.66
N GLY A 270 8.30 -5.19 -18.99
CA GLY A 270 9.41 -4.50 -19.65
C GLY A 270 10.43 -5.48 -20.23
N ASP A 271 10.76 -6.51 -19.46
CA ASP A 271 11.58 -7.65 -19.89
C ASP A 271 11.43 -8.82 -18.88
N GLN A 272 10.84 -9.93 -19.33
CA GLN A 272 10.58 -11.11 -18.51
C GLN A 272 11.87 -11.78 -18.02
N SER A 273 13.00 -11.65 -18.72
CA SER A 273 14.28 -12.22 -18.28
C SER A 273 14.79 -11.60 -16.98
N GLN A 274 14.27 -10.41 -16.62
CA GLN A 274 14.55 -9.74 -15.37
C GLN A 274 13.85 -10.38 -14.17
N LEU A 275 12.86 -11.26 -14.39
CA LEU A 275 12.28 -12.11 -13.35
C LEU A 275 13.23 -13.27 -13.03
N SER A 276 14.43 -12.91 -12.56
CA SER A 276 15.49 -13.82 -12.18
C SER A 276 16.24 -13.28 -10.98
N GLY A 277 16.56 -14.17 -10.04
CA GLY A 277 17.18 -13.81 -8.78
C GLY A 277 16.27 -12.95 -7.89
N ASP A 278 16.92 -12.08 -7.11
CA ASP A 278 16.28 -11.21 -6.14
C ASP A 278 15.99 -9.83 -6.74
N ILE A 279 14.79 -9.32 -6.44
CA ILE A 279 14.34 -7.99 -6.83
C ILE A 279 14.25 -7.14 -5.57
N ASP A 280 15.24 -6.28 -5.39
CA ASP A 280 15.29 -5.30 -4.30
C ASP A 280 14.60 -3.99 -4.68
N MET A 281 13.78 -3.47 -3.76
CA MET A 281 13.19 -2.14 -3.86
C MET A 281 12.99 -1.52 -2.48
N PHE A 282 13.30 -0.23 -2.34
CA PHE A 282 12.96 0.50 -1.13
C PHE A 282 11.45 0.77 -1.12
N VAL A 283 10.76 0.40 -0.03
CA VAL A 283 9.32 0.56 0.11
C VAL A 283 8.97 1.37 1.34
N GLY A 284 8.24 2.47 1.14
CA GLY A 284 7.60 3.25 2.20
C GLY A 284 6.27 2.62 2.64
N GLU A 285 6.14 2.38 3.94
CA GLU A 285 4.90 1.99 4.60
C GLU A 285 4.29 3.20 5.35
N ASP A 286 3.35 3.00 6.27
CA ASP A 286 2.67 4.11 6.97
C ASP A 286 3.55 4.86 7.98
N ARG A 287 4.62 4.23 8.50
CA ARG A 287 5.46 4.81 9.58
C ARG A 287 6.97 4.64 9.37
N TRP A 288 7.39 3.73 8.51
CA TRP A 288 8.80 3.42 8.24
C TRP A 288 8.97 3.01 6.78
N GLY A 289 10.22 2.90 6.34
CA GLY A 289 10.60 2.37 5.05
C GLY A 289 11.67 1.29 5.20
N SER A 290 11.68 0.34 4.28
CA SER A 290 12.69 -0.73 4.27
C SER A 290 12.89 -1.27 2.85
N VAL A 291 14.04 -1.92 2.61
CA VAL A 291 14.27 -2.62 1.35
C VAL A 291 13.50 -3.95 1.38
N TYR A 292 12.52 -4.09 0.50
CA TYR A 292 11.88 -5.37 0.22
C TYR A 292 12.72 -6.13 -0.78
N THR A 293 13.04 -7.38 -0.44
CA THR A 293 13.75 -8.33 -1.31
C THR A 293 12.74 -9.37 -1.75
N PHE A 294 12.39 -9.34 -3.03
CA PHE A 294 11.45 -10.27 -3.64
C PHE A 294 12.22 -11.38 -4.36
N ASN A 295 12.01 -12.63 -3.97
CA ASN A 295 12.51 -13.79 -4.68
C ASN A 295 11.53 -14.18 -5.79
N VAL A 296 12.01 -14.35 -7.01
CA VAL A 296 11.21 -14.96 -8.08
C VAL A 296 11.13 -16.46 -7.82
N VAL A 297 9.94 -16.96 -7.48
CA VAL A 297 9.73 -18.39 -7.23
C VAL A 297 9.64 -19.15 -8.56
N GLY A 298 8.95 -18.58 -9.54
CA GLY A 298 8.84 -19.15 -10.88
C GLY A 298 7.40 -19.37 -11.34
N PRO A 299 7.21 -20.08 -12.46
CA PRO A 299 5.89 -20.36 -13.02
C PRO A 299 5.02 -21.20 -12.08
N GLU A 300 3.76 -20.84 -11.95
CA GLU A 300 2.76 -21.54 -11.14
C GLU A 300 1.39 -21.45 -11.83
N GLU A 301 0.67 -22.57 -11.90
CA GLU A 301 -0.72 -22.59 -12.36
C GLU A 301 -1.65 -22.49 -11.14
N ILE A 302 -2.60 -21.55 -11.17
CA ILE A 302 -3.54 -21.33 -10.06
C ILE A 302 -4.98 -21.38 -10.55
N ASP A 303 -5.88 -21.92 -9.73
CA ASP A 303 -7.31 -21.86 -9.96
C ASP A 303 -7.88 -20.54 -9.43
N THR A 304 -8.66 -19.85 -10.26
CA THR A 304 -9.32 -18.58 -9.93
C THR A 304 -10.77 -18.60 -10.41
N PRO A 305 -11.63 -17.68 -9.95
CA PRO A 305 -12.94 -17.48 -10.54
C PRO A 305 -12.93 -17.13 -12.05
N LEU A 306 -11.81 -16.65 -12.60
CA LEU A 306 -11.61 -16.46 -14.05
C LEU A 306 -11.22 -17.75 -14.78
N GLY A 307 -11.18 -18.89 -14.08
CA GLY A 307 -10.63 -20.14 -14.55
C GLY A 307 -9.19 -20.35 -14.09
N ARG A 308 -8.55 -21.35 -14.71
CA ARG A 308 -7.18 -21.74 -14.42
C ARG A 308 -6.19 -20.85 -15.16
N LEU A 309 -5.30 -20.20 -14.42
CA LEU A 309 -4.39 -19.19 -14.95
C LEU A 309 -2.93 -19.64 -14.80
N GLN A 310 -2.18 -19.50 -15.88
CA GLN A 310 -0.72 -19.56 -15.86
C GLN A 310 -0.17 -18.24 -15.31
N THR A 311 0.72 -18.33 -14.34
CA THR A 311 1.27 -17.17 -13.61
C THR A 311 2.75 -17.35 -13.31
N VAL A 312 3.40 -16.27 -12.90
CA VAL A 312 4.71 -16.31 -12.24
C VAL A 312 4.53 -15.82 -10.81
N ARG A 313 4.94 -16.64 -9.84
CA ARG A 313 4.91 -16.27 -8.43
C ARG A 313 6.20 -15.57 -8.03
N VAL A 314 6.05 -14.43 -7.37
CA VAL A 314 7.12 -13.67 -6.73
C VAL A 314 6.80 -13.58 -5.24
N ALA A 315 7.79 -13.80 -4.38
CA ALA A 315 7.60 -13.85 -2.94
C ALA A 315 8.59 -12.96 -2.21
N ARG A 316 8.10 -12.16 -1.27
CA ARG A 316 8.92 -11.52 -0.23
C ARG A 316 8.80 -12.37 1.05
N PRO A 317 9.82 -13.16 1.41
CA PRO A 317 9.82 -13.92 2.67
C PRO A 317 9.80 -12.97 3.88
N PRO A 318 9.52 -13.42 5.10
CA PRO A 318 9.75 -12.59 6.27
C PRO A 318 11.26 -12.39 6.48
N LYS A 319 11.67 -11.18 6.90
CA LYS A 319 13.05 -10.83 7.23
C LYS A 319 13.11 -10.32 8.67
N GLN A 320 13.80 -11.07 9.54
CA GLN A 320 13.98 -10.69 10.94
C GLN A 320 14.61 -9.29 11.04
N GLY A 321 14.13 -8.47 11.98
CA GLY A 321 14.57 -7.08 12.14
C GLY A 321 14.03 -6.09 11.10
N SER A 322 13.29 -6.54 10.07
CA SER A 322 12.73 -5.66 9.04
C SER A 322 11.22 -5.85 8.88
N TYR A 323 10.77 -6.96 8.29
CA TYR A 323 9.35 -7.26 8.06
C TYR A 323 9.01 -8.68 8.48
N LYS A 324 7.95 -8.84 9.26
CA LYS A 324 7.53 -10.14 9.82
C LYS A 324 6.52 -10.89 8.94
N THR A 325 6.05 -10.27 7.86
CA THR A 325 4.98 -10.77 7.01
C THR A 325 5.54 -11.28 5.69
N ARG A 326 5.21 -12.53 5.33
CA ARG A 326 5.43 -13.05 3.98
C ARG A 326 4.40 -12.47 3.02
N LEU A 327 4.83 -12.03 1.86
CA LEU A 327 3.96 -11.57 0.77
C LEU A 327 4.25 -12.39 -0.48
N ASP A 328 3.26 -13.14 -0.98
CA ASP A 328 3.33 -13.80 -2.29
C ASP A 328 2.42 -13.05 -3.27
N ILE A 329 2.89 -12.86 -4.51
CA ILE A 329 2.18 -12.19 -5.60
C ILE A 329 2.28 -13.06 -6.85
N TRP A 330 1.15 -13.36 -7.48
CA TRP A 330 1.09 -14.10 -8.73
C TRP A 330 0.74 -13.14 -9.86
N LEU A 331 1.63 -13.02 -10.83
CA LEU A 331 1.48 -12.16 -12.00
C LEU A 331 1.05 -13.01 -13.19
N SER A 332 0.01 -12.63 -13.93
CA SER A 332 -0.48 -13.41 -15.07
C SER A 332 -0.03 -12.80 -16.41
N PRO A 333 0.88 -13.45 -17.18
CA PRO A 333 1.32 -12.94 -18.47
C PRO A 333 0.16 -12.71 -19.45
N ALA A 334 -0.84 -13.60 -19.45
CA ALA A 334 -2.03 -13.51 -20.30
C ALA A 334 -2.92 -12.28 -20.00
N HIS A 335 -2.80 -11.70 -18.80
CA HIS A 335 -3.56 -10.51 -18.38
C HIS A 335 -2.66 -9.29 -18.26
N GLY A 336 -1.66 -9.19 -19.14
CA GLY A 336 -0.73 -8.07 -19.15
C GLY A 336 0.10 -7.99 -17.87
N TRP A 337 0.41 -9.13 -17.25
CA TRP A 337 1.18 -9.27 -16.00
C TRP A 337 0.52 -8.67 -14.76
N LEU A 338 -0.77 -8.35 -14.82
CA LEU A 338 -1.49 -7.87 -13.64
C LEU A 338 -1.42 -8.89 -12.47
N PRO A 339 -1.42 -8.42 -11.22
CA PRO A 339 -1.42 -9.29 -10.04
C PRO A 339 -2.77 -9.98 -9.91
N VAL A 340 -2.84 -11.26 -10.24
CA VAL A 340 -4.09 -12.04 -10.22
C VAL A 340 -4.34 -12.73 -8.88
N GLN A 341 -3.30 -12.86 -8.05
CA GLN A 341 -3.45 -13.29 -6.67
C GLN A 341 -2.41 -12.59 -5.79
N ILE A 342 -2.82 -12.21 -4.58
CA ILE A 342 -1.92 -11.65 -3.55
C ILE A 342 -2.23 -12.36 -2.23
N ARG A 343 -1.20 -12.96 -1.61
CA ARG A 343 -1.31 -13.64 -0.33
C ARG A 343 -0.36 -13.05 0.68
N SER A 344 -0.89 -12.62 1.82
CA SER A 344 -0.14 -12.13 2.97
C SER A 344 -0.24 -13.15 4.10
N SER A 345 0.90 -13.59 4.64
CA SER A 345 0.97 -14.46 5.83
C SER A 345 1.69 -13.74 6.96
N GLU A 346 0.95 -13.43 8.02
CA GLU A 346 1.44 -12.72 9.21
C GLU A 346 2.15 -13.69 10.18
N ALA A 347 3.07 -13.17 10.99
CA ALA A 347 3.83 -13.99 11.95
C ALA A 347 2.96 -14.63 13.06
N ASN A 348 1.76 -14.10 13.30
CA ASN A 348 0.78 -14.68 14.22
C ASN A 348 0.03 -15.89 13.63
N GLY A 349 0.28 -16.24 12.35
CA GLY A 349 -0.41 -17.32 11.65
C GLY A 349 -1.63 -16.88 10.84
N ALA A 350 -2.04 -15.61 10.91
CA ALA A 350 -3.14 -15.10 10.10
C ALA A 350 -2.73 -15.03 8.62
N VAL A 351 -3.61 -15.48 7.73
CA VAL A 351 -3.40 -15.49 6.29
C VAL A 351 -4.54 -14.76 5.60
N THR A 352 -4.22 -13.83 4.71
CA THR A 352 -5.18 -13.16 3.83
C THR A 352 -4.81 -13.42 2.38
N THR A 353 -5.72 -14.00 1.60
CA THR A 353 -5.56 -14.25 0.16
C THR A 353 -6.60 -13.44 -0.60
N GLN A 354 -6.14 -12.73 -1.63
CA GLN A 354 -6.96 -12.01 -2.59
C GLN A 354 -6.79 -12.71 -3.93
N THR A 355 -7.86 -13.27 -4.48
CA THR A 355 -7.85 -13.97 -5.79
C THR A 355 -8.74 -13.23 -6.76
N VAL A 356 -8.23 -12.93 -7.95
CA VAL A 356 -8.95 -12.11 -8.93
C VAL A 356 -10.24 -12.81 -9.36
N ASN A 357 -11.33 -12.06 -9.35
CA ASN A 357 -12.64 -12.51 -9.79
C ASN A 357 -13.05 -11.83 -11.10
N LYS A 358 -12.64 -10.56 -11.29
CA LYS A 358 -12.94 -9.79 -12.49
C LYS A 358 -11.79 -8.84 -12.81
N ILE A 359 -11.47 -8.73 -14.10
CA ILE A 359 -10.56 -7.72 -14.64
C ILE A 359 -11.32 -6.92 -15.68
N ALA A 360 -11.42 -5.61 -15.49
CA ALA A 360 -11.96 -4.68 -16.46
C ALA A 360 -10.82 -3.78 -16.95
N MET A 361 -10.23 -4.12 -18.09
CA MET A 361 -9.24 -3.28 -18.75
C MET A 361 -9.94 -2.20 -19.56
N THR A 362 -9.50 -0.95 -19.41
CA THR A 362 -9.95 0.15 -20.26
C THR A 362 -8.86 0.40 -21.28
N GLN A 363 -9.17 0.28 -22.58
CA GLN A 363 -8.24 0.74 -23.61
C GLN A 363 -7.98 2.24 -23.39
N PRO A 364 -6.72 2.70 -23.38
CA PRO A 364 -6.46 4.13 -23.45
C PRO A 364 -7.15 4.65 -24.71
N GLY A 365 -8.03 5.65 -24.53
CA GLY A 365 -8.71 6.28 -25.67
C GLY A 365 -7.68 6.73 -26.69
N ILE A 366 -7.87 6.29 -27.94
CA ILE A 366 -7.08 6.70 -29.10
C ILE A 366 -7.33 8.18 -29.38
#